data_AF-A0A6I1Z048-F1
#
_entry.id   AF-A0A6I1Z048-F1
#
_cell.length_a   1.000
_cell.length_b   1.000
_cell.length_c   1.000
_cell.angle_alpha   90.00
_cell.angle_beta   90.00
_cell.angle_gamma   90.00
#
_symmetry.space_group_name_H-M   'P 1'
#
loop_
_entity.id
_entity.type
_entity.pdbx_description
1 polymer ?
#
loop_
_entity_poly.entity_id
_entity_poly.type
_entity_poly.pdbx_seq_one_letter_code
_entity_poly.pdbx_strand_id
1 'polypeptide(L)'
;MTGKLSQADWDDNVYHGYSTQSVKLQFRKVGASTYTTVKTVTTSSTGTLRTTVTAASDGYWRHAFAGTTTTASANAAGDYVDTK
;
A
#
# COMPACT_ATOMS: atom_id res chain seq x y z
N MET A 1 0.61 5.35 -9.31
CA MET A 1 0.19 5.52 -7.90
C MET A 1 1.40 5.91 -7.08
N THR A 2 1.26 6.91 -6.23
CA THR A 2 2.29 7.34 -5.26
C THR A 2 1.65 7.35 -3.88
N GLY A 3 2.26 6.66 -2.92
CA GLY A 3 1.82 6.63 -1.53
C GLY A 3 3.00 6.83 -0.59
N LYS A 4 2.72 7.24 0.64
CA LYS A 4 3.71 7.30 1.72
C LYS A 4 3.22 6.40 2.84
N LEU A 5 4.03 5.42 3.23
CA LEU A 5 3.79 4.67 4.46
C LEU A 5 4.53 5.41 5.57
N SER A 6 3.78 5.87 6.56
CA SER A 6 4.33 6.49 7.75
C SER A 6 3.93 5.72 8.99
N GLN A 7 4.90 5.47 9.86
CA GLN A 7 4.70 4.89 11.19
C GLN A 7 4.63 6.03 12.20
N ALA A 8 3.76 5.90 13.19
CA ALA A 8 3.77 6.81 14.32
C ALA A 8 5.07 6.59 15.11
N ASP A 9 5.90 7.63 15.19
CA ASP A 9 7.07 7.66 16.04
C ASP A 9 6.67 8.30 17.37
N TRP A 10 6.83 7.53 18.45
CA TRP A 10 6.40 7.92 19.79
C TRP A 10 7.53 8.58 20.59
N ASP A 11 8.76 8.62 20.08
CA ASP A 11 9.85 9.41 20.64
C ASP A 11 9.68 10.90 20.30
N ASP A 12 9.28 11.23 19.06
CA ASP A 12 9.08 12.61 18.61
C ASP A 12 7.61 13.02 18.38
N ASN A 13 6.63 12.12 18.59
CA ASN A 13 5.20 12.35 18.31
C ASN A 13 4.88 12.77 16.85
N VAL A 14 5.72 12.37 15.89
CA VAL A 14 5.54 12.67 14.46
C VAL A 14 5.42 11.38 13.66
N TYR A 15 4.83 11.43 12.47
CA TYR A 15 4.73 10.30 11.56
C TYR A 15 5.98 10.22 10.66
N HIS A 16 6.93 9.35 11.03
CA HIS A 16 8.15 9.12 10.26
C HIS A 16 7.90 8.12 9.12
N GLY A 17 8.62 8.29 8.01
CA GLY A 17 8.51 7.37 6.88
C GLY A 17 8.99 5.98 7.30
N TYR A 18 8.13 4.97 7.19
CA TYR A 18 8.49 3.64 7.66
C TYR A 18 9.36 2.95 6.61
N SER A 19 10.68 2.96 6.83
CA SER A 19 11.65 2.49 5.84
C SER A 19 11.77 0.97 5.76
N THR A 20 12.16 0.46 4.59
CA THR A 20 12.48 -0.97 4.35
C THR A 20 11.37 -1.99 4.69
N GLN A 21 10.12 -1.54 4.77
CA GLN A 21 8.98 -2.40 5.02
C GLN A 21 8.36 -2.95 3.74
N SER A 22 7.94 -4.21 3.83
CA SER A 22 7.20 -4.89 2.77
C SER A 22 5.73 -4.52 2.80
N VAL A 23 5.25 -3.87 1.74
CA VAL A 23 3.84 -3.51 1.55
C VAL A 23 3.30 -4.25 0.34
N LYS A 24 2.13 -4.85 0.48
CA LYS A 24 1.47 -5.58 -0.61
C LYS A 24 0.60 -4.63 -1.40
N LEU A 25 0.87 -4.48 -2.69
CA LEU A 25 -0.06 -3.85 -3.61
C LEU A 25 -1.13 -4.90 -3.99
N GLN A 26 -2.38 -4.56 -3.69
CA GLN A 26 -3.52 -5.40 -3.95
C GLN A 26 -4.45 -4.78 -4.98
N PHE A 27 -5.05 -5.64 -5.80
CA PHE A 27 -6.05 -5.26 -6.78
C PHE A 27 -7.36 -6.02 -6.51
N ARG A 28 -8.48 -5.34 -6.71
CA ARG A 28 -9.82 -5.93 -6.71
C ARG A 28 -10.56 -5.44 -7.94
N LYS A 29 -10.90 -6.35 -8.85
CA LYS A 29 -11.72 -6.03 -10.03
C LYS A 29 -13.10 -5.50 -9.61
N VAL A 30 -13.70 -4.61 -10.39
CA VAL A 30 -15.09 -4.20 -10.18
C VAL A 30 -15.99 -5.44 -10.23
N GLY A 31 -16.92 -5.54 -9.28
CA GLY A 31 -17.80 -6.71 -9.11
C GLY A 31 -17.18 -7.87 -8.33
N ALA A 32 -15.86 -7.87 -8.10
CA ALA A 32 -15.22 -8.79 -7.16
C ALA A 32 -15.28 -8.25 -5.73
N SER A 33 -15.40 -9.14 -4.75
CA SER A 33 -15.36 -8.81 -3.32
C SER A 33 -13.95 -8.94 -2.72
N THR A 34 -13.08 -9.74 -3.34
CA THR A 34 -11.78 -10.11 -2.78
C THR A 34 -10.64 -9.31 -3.40
N TYR A 35 -9.75 -8.78 -2.55
CA TYR A 35 -8.49 -8.18 -2.97
C TYR A 35 -7.42 -9.26 -3.14
N THR A 36 -6.74 -9.27 -4.28
CA THR A 36 -5.60 -10.16 -4.55
C THR A 36 -4.31 -9.36 -4.53
N THR A 37 -3.26 -9.94 -3.94
CA THR A 37 -1.94 -9.30 -3.97
C THR A 37 -1.33 -9.54 -5.34
N VAL A 38 -1.06 -8.47 -6.08
CA VAL A 38 -0.43 -8.59 -7.40
C VAL A 38 1.07 -8.29 -7.34
N LYS A 39 1.53 -7.57 -6.31
CA LYS A 39 2.93 -7.18 -6.16
C LYS A 39 3.25 -6.87 -4.71
N THR A 40 4.48 -7.14 -4.30
CA THR A 40 5.03 -6.64 -3.04
C THR A 40 6.02 -5.53 -3.36
N VAL A 41 5.92 -4.41 -2.65
CA VAL A 41 6.76 -3.23 -2.83
C VAL A 41 7.41 -2.92 -1.50
N THR A 42 8.71 -2.69 -1.53
CA THR A 42 9.46 -2.27 -0.35
C THR A 42 9.48 -0.74 -0.30
N THR A 43 9.13 -0.17 0.84
CA THR A 43 9.28 1.27 1.08
C THR A 43 10.75 1.69 0.98
N SER A 44 11.02 2.86 0.42
CA SER A 44 12.36 3.45 0.43
C SER A 44 12.84 3.79 1.85
N SER A 45 14.09 4.25 1.98
CA SER A 45 14.66 4.77 3.23
C SER A 45 13.87 5.93 3.86
N THR A 46 12.97 6.56 3.10
CA THR A 46 12.12 7.67 3.56
C THR A 46 10.65 7.28 3.70
N GLY A 47 10.31 5.98 3.63
CA GLY A 47 8.94 5.48 3.72
C GLY A 47 8.09 5.72 2.47
N THR A 48 8.69 6.20 1.38
CA THR A 48 7.97 6.43 0.12
C THR A 48 7.73 5.11 -0.62
N LEU A 49 6.50 4.92 -1.12
CA LEU A 49 6.10 3.82 -1.98
C LEU A 49 5.78 4.34 -3.36
N ARG A 50 6.53 3.85 -4.35
CA ARG A 50 6.25 4.07 -5.76
C ARG A 50 6.25 2.73 -6.47
N THR A 51 5.15 2.46 -7.17
CA THR A 51 5.06 1.33 -8.07
C THR A 51 4.14 1.69 -9.22
N THR A 52 4.46 1.16 -10.39
CA THR A 52 3.62 1.25 -11.57
C THR A 52 3.17 -0.17 -11.88
N VAL A 53 1.86 -0.38 -11.88
CA VAL A 53 1.24 -1.62 -12.33
C VAL A 53 0.10 -1.24 -13.25
N THR A 54 0.07 -1.84 -14.43
CA THR A 54 -1.00 -1.67 -15.40
C THR A 54 -2.16 -2.56 -14.98
N ALA A 55 -3.34 -1.97 -14.79
CA ALA A 55 -4.55 -2.74 -14.60
C ALA A 55 -5.00 -3.33 -15.95
N ALA A 56 -5.33 -4.62 -15.97
CA ALA A 56 -5.88 -5.30 -17.15
C ALA A 56 -7.41 -5.25 -17.22
N SER A 57 -8.05 -4.66 -16.21
CA SER A 57 -9.49 -4.49 -16.07
C SER A 57 -9.77 -3.39 -15.05
N ASP A 58 -11.00 -2.87 -15.05
CA ASP A 58 -11.42 -1.87 -14.08
C ASP A 58 -11.47 -2.46 -12.67
N GLY A 59 -11.12 -1.66 -11.66
CA GLY A 59 -11.08 -2.14 -10.29
C GLY A 59 -10.56 -1.14 -9.30
N TYR A 60 -10.14 -1.66 -8.16
CA TYR A 60 -9.67 -0.89 -7.01
C TYR A 60 -8.28 -1.38 -6.62
N TRP A 61 -7.36 -0.44 -6.54
CA TRP A 61 -6.01 -0.65 -6.05
C TRP A 61 -5.89 -0.23 -4.61
N ARG A 62 -5.20 -1.01 -3.78
CA ARG A 62 -4.83 -0.57 -2.44
C ARG A 62 -3.47 -1.07 -2.03
N HIS A 63 -2.78 -0.29 -1.22
CA HIS A 63 -1.60 -0.74 -0.50
C HIS A 63 -2.04 -1.36 0.83
N ALA A 64 -1.57 -2.57 1.12
CA ALA A 64 -1.85 -3.30 2.35
C ALA A 64 -0.53 -3.61 3.05
N PHE A 65 -0.29 -2.96 4.18
CA PHE A 65 0.80 -3.26 5.07
C PHE A 65 0.35 -4.33 6.06
N ALA A 66 1.06 -5.46 6.09
CA ALA A 66 0.69 -6.62 6.91
C ALA A 66 0.92 -6.41 8.41
N GLY A 67 1.57 -5.31 8.80
CA GLY A 67 2.05 -5.14 10.16
C GLY A 67 3.39 -5.84 10.37
N THR A 68 4.05 -5.47 11.45
CA THR A 68 5.23 -6.14 12.01
C THR A 68 4.93 -6.50 13.46
N THR A 69 5.86 -7.14 14.16
CA THR A 69 5.70 -7.46 15.59
C THR A 69 5.49 -6.22 16.46
N THR A 70 5.95 -5.05 16.01
CA THR A 70 5.84 -3.78 16.74
C THR A 70 4.89 -2.76 16.09
N THR A 71 4.34 -3.07 14.90
CA THR A 71 3.50 -2.13 14.14
C THR A 71 2.24 -2.81 13.66
N ALA A 72 1.08 -2.20 13.95
CA ALA A 72 -0.20 -2.71 13.45
C ALA A 72 -0.26 -2.74 11.92
N SER A 73 -1.06 -3.66 11.39
CA SER A 73 -1.37 -3.71 9.96
C SER A 73 -2.22 -2.50 9.55
N ALA A 74 -2.01 -2.03 8.33
CA ALA A 74 -2.72 -0.86 7.80
C ALA A 74 -3.08 -1.07 6.33
N ASN A 75 -4.32 -0.77 5.97
CA ASN A 75 -4.78 -0.81 4.59
C ASN A 75 -5.06 0.61 4.11
N ALA A 76 -4.49 0.97 2.97
CA ALA A 76 -4.82 2.21 2.29
C ALA A 76 -6.26 2.15 1.74
N ALA A 77 -6.85 3.32 1.55
CA ALA A 77 -8.10 3.46 0.81
C ALA A 77 -7.95 2.87 -0.61
N GLY A 78 -9.03 2.28 -1.11
CA GLY A 78 -9.07 1.75 -2.47
C GLY A 78 -9.11 2.87 -3.50
N ASP A 79 -8.17 2.86 -4.43
CA ASP A 79 -8.06 3.79 -5.56
C ASP A 79 -8.67 3.16 -6.81
N TYR A 80 -9.72 3.77 -7.35
CA TYR A 80 -10.44 3.24 -8.50
C TYR A 80 -9.64 3.47 -9.80
N VAL A 81 -9.55 2.42 -10.62
CA VAL A 81 -8.95 2.49 -11.95
C VAL A 81 -9.98 2.07 -13.00
N ASP A 82 -10.02 2.84 -14.07
CA ASP A 82 -10.78 2.58 -15.29
C ASP A 82 -9.79 2.26 -16.42
N THR A 83 -10.01 1.16 -17.11
CA THR A 83 -9.16 0.63 -18.18
C THR A 83 -9.94 0.67 -19.49
N LYS A 84 -9.48 1.51 -20.42
CA LYS A 84 -10.11 1.71 -21.74
C LYS A 84 -9.69 0.67 -22.76
#